data_AF-A0A0G4GXU2-F1
#
_entry.id   AF-A0A0G4GXU2-F1
#
_cell.length_a   1.000
_cell.length_b   1.000
_cell.length_c   1.000
_cell.angle_alpha   90.00
_cell.angle_beta   90.00
_cell.angle_gamma   90.00
#
_symmetry.space_group_name_H-M   'P 1'
#
loop_
_entity.id
_entity.type
_entity.pdbx_description
1 polymer ?
#
loop_
_entity_poly.entity_id
_entity_poly.type
_entity_poly.pdbx_seq_one_letter_code
_entity_poly.pdbx_strand_id
1 'polypeptide(L)'
;MIHRISASFPSSLLFVLVCLAITFHAGESFLPSTPSHGRLSRPLRGRRVSTARLAAQEEQPAATATRDSLLVVWDLDETLICSRERYPIERSTRRLEDPEEPLPDASQWKPLPEGAPVSDFSVDLVQQYDDKTRWVERFDIFLRPGAQELLQWCKDQGYEQALFTTAIQLYADNILAHPTLDPSGELLPRRLYRGDMDGYSYKSLARLRPCLKRAVLIDNARRYLTEENGIGVPDFVPKWAPSIPEENDALKSLLTELDELDDVRPRLKELWKEGRFECGRRGD
;
A
#
# COMPACT_ATOMS: atom_id res chain seq x y z
N MET A 1 5.70 -52.58 -22.54
CA MET A 1 4.96 -51.45 -23.12
C MET A 1 4.32 -50.70 -21.95
N ILE A 2 4.96 -49.63 -21.46
CA ILE A 2 4.51 -48.87 -20.28
C ILE A 2 4.24 -47.45 -20.75
N HIS A 3 2.97 -47.05 -20.77
CA HIS A 3 2.57 -45.68 -21.06
C HIS A 3 2.81 -44.80 -19.82
N ARG A 4 3.67 -43.80 -19.95
CA ARG A 4 3.75 -42.67 -19.01
C ARG A 4 2.74 -41.61 -19.44
N ILE A 5 1.78 -41.31 -18.55
CA ILE A 5 0.91 -40.14 -18.66
C ILE A 5 1.64 -38.98 -17.97
N SER A 6 1.96 -37.94 -18.74
CA SER A 6 2.48 -36.67 -18.24
C SER A 6 1.31 -35.73 -18.00
N ALA A 7 0.97 -35.47 -16.74
CA ALA A 7 0.01 -34.43 -16.38
C ALA A 7 0.77 -33.10 -16.17
N SER A 8 0.51 -32.14 -17.05
CA SER A 8 0.96 -30.75 -16.95
C SER A 8 0.06 -29.99 -15.98
N PHE A 9 0.62 -29.48 -14.89
CA PHE A 9 -0.04 -28.54 -14.00
C PHE A 9 0.17 -27.09 -14.48
N PRO A 10 -0.85 -26.21 -14.42
CA PRO A 10 -0.72 -24.82 -14.82
C PRO A 10 0.09 -24.00 -13.81
N SER A 11 1.05 -23.23 -14.32
CA SER A 11 2.09 -22.48 -13.61
C SER A 11 1.60 -21.31 -12.74
N SER A 12 0.29 -21.06 -12.68
CA SER A 12 -0.30 -19.94 -11.94
C SER A 12 -0.50 -20.21 -10.44
N LEU A 13 -0.51 -21.48 -9.99
CA LEU A 13 -0.60 -21.79 -8.56
C LEU A 13 0.74 -21.73 -7.82
N LEU A 14 1.87 -21.73 -8.53
CA LEU A 14 3.19 -21.77 -7.89
C LEU A 14 3.64 -20.39 -7.36
N PHE A 15 3.09 -19.29 -7.90
CA PHE A 15 3.46 -17.93 -7.50
C PHE A 15 2.86 -17.51 -6.15
N VAL A 16 1.69 -18.04 -5.78
CA VAL A 16 1.03 -17.73 -4.50
C VAL A 16 1.69 -18.47 -3.31
N LEU A 17 2.36 -19.59 -3.56
CA LEU A 17 2.97 -20.43 -2.52
C LEU A 17 4.31 -19.87 -1.98
N VAL A 18 5.02 -19.05 -2.76
CA VAL A 18 6.31 -18.48 -2.32
C VAL A 18 6.10 -17.36 -1.29
N CYS A 19 5.02 -16.58 -1.38
CA CYS A 19 4.71 -15.56 -0.38
C CYS A 19 4.27 -16.13 0.99
N LEU A 20 3.90 -17.42 1.05
CA LEU A 20 3.47 -18.08 2.29
C LEU A 20 4.61 -18.76 3.06
N ALA A 21 5.81 -18.88 2.46
CA ALA A 21 6.91 -19.65 3.05
C ALA A 21 7.81 -18.85 4.02
N ILE A 22 7.66 -17.52 4.10
CA ILE A 22 8.47 -16.67 5.00
C ILE A 22 7.86 -16.56 6.41
N THR A 23 6.65 -17.06 6.64
CA THR A 23 5.87 -16.80 7.87
C THR A 23 6.14 -17.74 9.05
N PHE A 24 7.15 -18.62 9.00
CA PHE A 24 7.45 -19.57 10.10
C PHE A 24 8.92 -19.52 10.52
N HIS A 25 9.38 -18.45 11.17
CA HIS A 25 10.46 -18.48 12.18
C HIS A 25 10.72 -17.08 12.77
N ALA A 26 9.87 -16.63 13.70
CA ALA A 26 10.22 -15.61 14.70
C ALA A 26 9.13 -15.57 15.78
N GLY A 27 9.10 -16.61 16.61
CA GLY A 27 8.27 -16.64 17.81
C GLY A 27 9.17 -16.62 19.03
N GLU A 28 9.42 -15.43 19.61
CA GLU A 28 9.68 -15.32 21.05
C GLU A 28 9.04 -14.04 21.57
N SER A 29 8.33 -14.21 22.69
CA SER A 29 7.37 -13.31 23.27
C SER A 29 8.02 -12.53 24.41
N PHE A 30 8.11 -11.21 24.28
CA PHE A 30 8.44 -10.32 25.40
C PHE A 30 7.15 -9.81 26.03
N LEU A 31 6.81 -10.32 27.21
CA LEU A 31 5.76 -9.77 28.06
C LEU A 31 6.26 -8.51 28.77
N PRO A 32 5.49 -7.40 28.80
CA PRO A 32 5.83 -6.25 29.62
C PRO A 32 5.34 -6.43 31.07
N SER A 33 6.26 -6.21 32.01
CA SER A 33 6.01 -6.09 33.44
C SER A 33 5.18 -4.84 33.76
N THR A 34 4.10 -5.01 34.52
CA THR A 34 3.27 -3.93 35.07
C THR A 34 3.95 -3.23 36.24
N PRO A 35 3.92 -1.90 36.34
CA PRO A 35 4.17 -1.19 37.58
C PRO A 35 2.88 -0.81 38.31
N SER A 36 2.97 -1.04 39.61
CA SER A 36 2.06 -0.79 40.72
C SER A 36 1.37 0.58 40.79
N HIS A 37 0.14 0.54 41.29
CA HIS A 37 -0.65 1.64 41.82
C HIS A 37 0.11 2.53 42.83
N GLY A 38 0.09 3.84 42.59
CA GLY A 38 0.38 4.88 43.59
C GLY A 38 -0.80 5.87 43.67
N ARG A 39 -1.54 5.82 44.78
CA ARG A 39 -2.47 6.88 45.21
C ARG A 39 -1.70 8.19 45.41
N LEU A 40 -2.33 9.33 45.13
CA LEU A 40 -2.60 10.38 46.15
C LEU A 40 -3.44 11.52 45.55
N SER A 41 -4.61 11.70 46.16
CA SER A 41 -5.56 12.79 45.99
C SER A 41 -5.07 14.09 46.64
N ARG A 42 -5.29 15.24 45.97
CA ARG A 42 -5.37 16.55 46.61
C ARG A 42 -6.37 17.46 45.87
N PRO A 43 -7.31 18.11 46.58
CA PRO A 43 -8.27 19.03 45.97
C PRO A 43 -7.66 20.42 45.85
N LEU A 44 -7.72 21.03 44.67
CA LEU A 44 -7.38 22.44 44.50
C LEU A 44 -8.63 23.31 44.46
N ARG A 45 -8.59 24.30 45.35
CA ARG A 45 -9.53 25.36 45.65
C ARG A 45 -10.03 26.09 44.40
N GLY A 46 -11.32 26.39 44.45
CA GLY A 46 -12.01 27.24 43.50
C GLY A 46 -11.38 28.62 43.35
N ARG A 47 -11.40 29.09 42.10
CA ARG A 47 -11.18 30.48 41.74
C ARG A 47 -12.43 30.95 41.00
N ARG A 48 -13.23 31.77 41.68
CA ARG A 48 -14.33 32.53 41.07
C ARG A 48 -13.72 33.43 40.00
N VAL A 49 -14.12 33.24 38.74
CA VAL A 49 -13.87 34.22 37.68
C VAL A 49 -15.17 34.97 37.43
N SER A 50 -15.01 36.28 37.52
CA SER A 50 -15.97 37.37 37.37
C SER A 50 -16.86 37.25 36.12
N THR A 51 -18.17 37.26 36.35
CA THR A 51 -19.21 37.59 35.36
C THR A 51 -19.23 39.10 35.13
N ALA A 52 -18.58 39.59 34.07
CA ALA A 52 -18.89 40.90 33.48
C ALA A 52 -18.09 41.14 32.18
N ARG A 53 -18.68 40.81 31.03
CA ARG A 53 -18.56 41.57 29.77
C ARG A 53 -19.56 41.01 28.76
N LEU A 54 -20.81 41.45 28.92
CA LEU A 54 -21.80 41.47 27.84
C LEU A 54 -21.49 42.71 27.01
N ALA A 55 -20.80 42.51 25.88
CA ALA A 55 -20.67 43.50 24.83
C ALA A 55 -20.65 42.74 23.50
N ALA A 56 -21.73 42.93 22.74
CA ALA A 56 -21.90 42.68 21.31
C ALA A 56 -20.77 41.85 20.65
N GLN A 57 -20.94 40.53 20.63
CA GLN A 57 -20.36 39.72 19.56
C GLN A 57 -21.23 39.96 18.34
N GLU A 58 -20.69 40.72 17.38
CA GLU A 58 -21.11 40.61 15.99
C GLU A 58 -21.17 39.12 15.64
N GLU A 59 -22.34 38.66 15.17
CA GLU A 59 -22.50 37.34 14.59
C GLU A 59 -21.59 37.25 13.36
N GLN A 60 -20.35 36.80 13.57
CA GLN A 60 -19.55 36.27 12.48
C GLN A 60 -20.36 35.13 11.87
N PRO A 61 -20.60 35.13 10.54
CA PRO A 61 -21.28 34.03 9.89
C PRO A 61 -20.53 32.76 10.28
N ALA A 62 -21.26 31.82 10.89
CA ALA A 62 -20.72 30.54 11.34
C ALA A 62 -19.85 29.99 10.22
N ALA A 63 -18.54 29.90 10.45
CA ALA A 63 -17.59 29.37 9.50
C ALA A 63 -18.18 28.06 8.97
N THR A 64 -18.61 28.05 7.71
CA THR A 64 -19.16 26.87 7.06
C THR A 64 -18.13 25.78 7.25
N ALA A 65 -18.48 24.77 8.05
CA ALA A 65 -17.59 23.66 8.35
C ALA A 65 -17.09 23.11 7.01
N THR A 66 -15.79 23.30 6.75
CA THR A 66 -15.16 22.83 5.52
C THR A 66 -15.32 21.31 5.49
N ARG A 67 -15.97 20.78 4.46
CA ARG A 67 -16.14 19.33 4.27
C ARG A 67 -14.76 18.66 4.35
N ASP A 68 -14.66 17.58 5.11
CA ASP A 68 -13.41 16.82 5.23
C ASP A 68 -12.90 16.41 3.84
N SER A 69 -11.60 16.45 3.59
CA SER A 69 -11.05 15.95 2.33
C SER A 69 -11.26 14.43 2.18
N LEU A 70 -11.51 13.96 0.95
CA LEU A 70 -11.55 12.53 0.64
C LEU A 70 -10.17 11.91 0.90
N LEU A 71 -10.13 10.85 1.71
CA LEU A 71 -8.93 10.05 1.90
C LEU A 71 -8.87 8.93 0.84
N VAL A 72 -7.85 8.97 0.00
CA VAL A 72 -7.54 7.93 -0.99
C VAL A 72 -6.34 7.12 -0.51
N VAL A 73 -6.56 5.83 -0.26
CA VAL A 73 -5.55 4.90 0.22
C VAL A 73 -5.17 3.95 -0.92
N TRP A 74 -3.89 3.90 -1.25
CA TRP A 74 -3.35 3.13 -2.36
C TRP A 74 -2.68 1.85 -1.88
N ASP A 75 -2.88 0.74 -2.57
CA ASP A 75 -1.94 -0.36 -2.56
C ASP A 75 -0.73 -0.09 -3.47
N LEU A 76 0.35 -0.87 -3.32
CA LEU A 76 1.59 -0.70 -4.08
C LEU A 76 1.72 -1.71 -5.23
N ASP A 77 2.00 -2.97 -4.90
CA ASP A 77 2.25 -4.05 -5.85
C ASP A 77 0.98 -4.40 -6.63
N GLU A 78 1.13 -4.63 -7.93
CA GLU A 78 0.06 -4.82 -8.92
C GLU A 78 -0.99 -3.68 -8.99
N THR A 79 -0.82 -2.60 -8.22
CA THR A 79 -1.70 -1.42 -8.20
C THR A 79 -1.03 -0.19 -8.79
N LEU A 80 0.12 0.23 -8.26
CA LEU A 80 0.93 1.35 -8.78
C LEU A 80 2.17 0.87 -9.52
N ILE A 81 2.67 -0.31 -9.17
CA ILE A 81 3.86 -0.93 -9.75
C ILE A 81 3.64 -2.43 -9.94
N CYS A 82 4.52 -3.08 -10.68
CA CYS A 82 4.67 -4.53 -10.68
C CYS A 82 6.13 -4.82 -10.42
N SER A 83 6.43 -5.77 -9.54
CA SER A 83 7.81 -6.16 -9.25
C SER A 83 8.07 -7.57 -9.73
N ARG A 84 9.32 -7.81 -10.14
CA ARG A 84 9.81 -9.14 -10.48
C ARG A 84 11.10 -9.38 -9.73
N GLU A 85 11.07 -10.37 -8.85
CA GLU A 85 12.26 -10.84 -8.16
C GLU A 85 13.27 -11.43 -9.17
N ARG A 86 14.52 -11.00 -9.06
CA ARG A 86 15.68 -11.59 -9.73
C ARG A 86 16.49 -12.37 -8.73
N TYR A 87 16.86 -13.58 -9.14
CA TYR A 87 17.79 -14.41 -8.39
C TYR A 87 19.21 -14.27 -8.97
N PRO A 88 20.25 -14.33 -8.13
CA PRO A 88 21.62 -14.47 -8.60
C PRO A 88 21.79 -15.76 -9.43
N ILE A 89 22.78 -15.77 -10.34
CA ILE A 89 23.08 -16.91 -11.22
C ILE A 89 23.36 -18.16 -10.39
N GLU A 90 24.15 -18.01 -9.33
CA GLU A 90 24.33 -19.02 -8.31
C GLU A 90 23.18 -18.92 -7.31
N ARG A 91 22.39 -19.99 -7.20
CA ARG A 91 21.10 -20.07 -6.47
C ARG A 91 21.19 -19.79 -4.96
N SER A 92 22.37 -19.46 -4.44
CA SER A 92 22.50 -18.98 -3.07
C SER A 92 21.99 -17.56 -3.02
N THR A 93 20.93 -17.34 -2.23
CA THR A 93 20.89 -16.16 -1.38
C THR A 93 22.32 -15.91 -0.90
N ARG A 94 22.96 -14.86 -1.42
CA ARG A 94 24.38 -14.68 -1.21
C ARG A 94 24.50 -14.22 0.24
N ARG A 95 24.67 -15.19 1.13
CA ARG A 95 25.10 -14.99 2.50
C ARG A 95 26.47 -14.33 2.39
N LEU A 96 26.48 -13.01 2.39
CA LEU A 96 27.71 -12.26 2.51
C LEU A 96 28.14 -12.50 3.95
N GLU A 97 29.08 -13.44 4.16
CA GLU A 97 29.68 -13.76 5.46
C GLU A 97 30.56 -12.59 5.97
N ASP A 98 30.91 -11.69 5.05
CA ASP A 98 31.62 -10.44 5.30
C ASP A 98 30.69 -9.23 5.06
N PRO A 99 30.42 -8.41 6.10
CA PRO A 99 29.62 -7.19 5.97
C PRO A 99 30.28 -6.10 5.11
N GLU A 100 31.58 -6.21 4.80
CA GLU A 100 32.28 -5.30 3.89
C GLU A 100 32.27 -5.78 2.42
N GLU A 101 31.80 -7.01 2.15
CA GLU A 101 31.72 -7.50 0.76
C GLU A 101 30.78 -6.59 -0.07
N PRO A 102 31.22 -6.13 -1.26
CA PRO A 102 30.39 -5.28 -2.12
C PRO A 102 29.15 -6.03 -2.60
N LEU A 103 28.10 -5.27 -2.91
CA LEU A 103 26.89 -5.82 -3.51
C LEU A 103 27.19 -6.47 -4.87
N PRO A 104 26.43 -7.51 -5.27
CA PRO A 104 26.64 -8.17 -6.55
C PRO A 104 26.48 -7.19 -7.72
N ASP A 105 27.42 -7.22 -8.65
CA ASP A 105 27.33 -6.43 -9.87
C ASP A 105 26.21 -6.96 -10.79
N ALA A 106 25.82 -6.15 -11.79
CA ALA A 106 24.73 -6.50 -12.70
C ALA A 106 24.94 -7.82 -13.47
N SER A 107 26.18 -8.22 -13.74
CA SER A 107 26.52 -9.45 -14.46
C SER A 107 26.33 -10.73 -13.62
N GLN A 108 26.25 -10.60 -12.30
CA GLN A 108 26.06 -11.72 -11.37
C GLN A 108 24.58 -12.13 -11.20
N TRP A 109 23.65 -11.37 -11.78
CA TRP A 109 22.22 -11.65 -11.77
C TRP A 109 21.80 -12.44 -13.00
N LYS A 110 20.84 -13.35 -12.86
CA LYS A 110 20.33 -14.07 -14.03
C LYS A 110 19.80 -13.08 -15.07
N PRO A 111 20.23 -13.18 -16.34
CA PRO A 111 19.67 -12.35 -17.37
C PRO A 111 18.17 -12.67 -17.52
N LEU A 112 17.38 -11.65 -17.84
CA LEU A 112 16.00 -11.89 -18.19
C LEU A 112 15.92 -12.72 -19.48
N PRO A 113 14.86 -13.52 -19.66
CA PRO A 113 14.58 -14.16 -20.94
C PRO A 113 14.58 -13.13 -22.08
N GLU A 114 15.04 -13.54 -23.25
CA GLU A 114 14.95 -12.72 -24.46
C GLU A 114 13.49 -12.29 -24.70
N GLY A 115 13.27 -11.00 -24.98
CA GLY A 115 11.94 -10.42 -25.14
C GLY A 115 11.18 -10.15 -23.85
N ALA A 116 11.77 -10.33 -22.67
CA ALA A 116 11.19 -9.84 -21.43
C ALA A 116 11.02 -8.30 -21.47
N PRO A 117 9.95 -7.76 -20.86
CA PRO A 117 9.79 -6.32 -20.77
C PRO A 117 10.97 -5.72 -20.02
N VAL A 118 11.41 -4.54 -20.47
CA VAL A 118 12.44 -3.76 -19.80
C VAL A 118 11.81 -3.12 -18.56
N SER A 119 12.42 -3.32 -17.40
CA SER A 119 12.01 -2.66 -16.16
C SER A 119 12.39 -1.18 -16.19
N ASP A 120 11.59 -0.36 -15.53
CA ASP A 120 11.87 1.09 -15.41
C ASP A 120 13.10 1.33 -14.52
N PHE A 121 13.23 0.54 -13.46
CA PHE A 121 14.39 0.54 -12.57
C PHE A 121 14.50 -0.79 -11.81
N SER A 122 15.59 -0.97 -11.07
CA SER A 122 15.75 -2.09 -10.15
C SER A 122 16.09 -1.58 -8.75
N VAL A 123 15.65 -2.29 -7.73
CA VAL A 123 16.00 -2.02 -6.33
C VAL A 123 16.67 -3.25 -5.72
N ASP A 124 17.71 -3.00 -4.93
CA ASP A 124 18.37 -4.04 -4.15
C ASP A 124 17.88 -3.96 -2.71
N LEU A 125 17.31 -5.06 -2.23
CA LEU A 125 16.91 -5.23 -0.85
C LEU A 125 18.03 -5.94 -0.10
N VAL A 126 18.67 -5.22 0.82
CA VAL A 126 19.72 -5.78 1.69
C VAL A 126 19.14 -5.97 3.09
N GLN A 127 18.86 -7.22 3.46
CA GLN A 127 18.38 -7.56 4.79
C GLN A 127 19.52 -8.15 5.63
N GLN A 128 19.81 -7.53 6.77
CA GLN A 128 20.73 -8.09 7.75
C GLN A 128 20.02 -9.16 8.58
N TYR A 129 20.55 -10.37 8.61
CA TYR A 129 20.01 -11.50 9.37
C TYR A 129 20.71 -11.66 10.73
N ASP A 130 22.04 -11.55 10.72
CA ASP A 130 22.89 -11.58 11.91
C ASP A 130 24.09 -10.62 11.75
N ASP A 131 25.05 -10.66 12.69
CA ASP A 131 26.24 -9.81 12.68
C ASP A 131 27.17 -10.05 11.47
N LYS A 132 27.01 -11.20 10.81
CA LYS A 132 27.90 -11.66 9.73
C LYS A 132 27.16 -11.98 8.44
N THR A 133 25.83 -11.88 8.41
CA THR A 133 25.03 -12.39 7.30
C THR A 133 24.10 -11.33 6.78
N ARG A 134 24.27 -11.01 5.50
CA ARG A 134 23.31 -10.21 4.73
C ARG A 134 22.69 -11.05 3.63
N TRP A 135 21.41 -10.80 3.38
CA TRP A 135 20.64 -11.34 2.27
C TRP A 135 20.41 -10.21 1.29
N VAL A 136 20.74 -10.44 0.03
CA VAL A 136 20.54 -9.47 -1.05
C VAL A 136 19.57 -10.06 -2.04
N GLU A 137 18.44 -9.39 -2.22
CA GLU A 137 17.43 -9.68 -3.24
C GLU A 137 17.38 -8.49 -4.20
N ARG A 138 17.25 -8.75 -5.51
CA ARG A 138 17.05 -7.69 -6.50
C ARG A 138 15.65 -7.78 -7.05
N PHE A 139 14.96 -6.66 -7.11
CA PHE A 139 13.64 -6.55 -7.73
C PHE A 139 13.73 -5.64 -8.95
N ASP A 140 13.31 -6.14 -10.09
CA ASP A 140 13.03 -5.33 -11.27
C ASP A 140 11.63 -4.72 -11.11
N ILE A 141 11.54 -3.40 -11.19
CA ILE A 141 10.31 -2.65 -10.97
C ILE A 141 9.80 -2.11 -12.30
N PHE A 142 8.52 -2.35 -12.55
CA PHE A 142 7.76 -1.80 -13.65
C PHE A 142 6.75 -0.83 -13.07
N LEU A 143 6.74 0.40 -13.55
CA LEU A 143 5.75 1.41 -13.16
C LEU A 143 4.47 1.21 -13.94
N ARG A 144 3.32 1.31 -13.25
CA ARG A 144 2.04 1.37 -13.95
C ARG A 144 2.00 2.68 -14.74
N PRO A 145 1.76 2.64 -16.07
CA PRO A 145 1.59 3.84 -16.88
C PRO A 145 0.59 4.82 -16.25
N GLY A 146 0.99 6.08 -16.09
CA GLY A 146 0.13 7.11 -15.50
C GLY A 146 0.04 7.09 -13.97
N ALA A 147 0.78 6.21 -13.26
CA ALA A 147 0.69 6.12 -11.79
C ALA A 147 1.10 7.42 -11.10
N GLN A 148 2.25 7.99 -11.48
CA GLN A 148 2.73 9.25 -10.89
C GLN A 148 1.76 10.39 -11.21
N GLU A 149 1.26 10.46 -12.44
CA GLU A 149 0.28 11.44 -12.90
C GLU A 149 -1.05 11.31 -12.16
N LEU A 150 -1.47 10.08 -11.83
CA LEU A 150 -2.69 9.81 -11.07
C LEU A 150 -2.54 10.24 -9.60
N LEU A 151 -1.40 9.96 -8.97
CA LEU A 151 -1.09 10.42 -7.61
C LEU A 151 -0.99 11.95 -7.54
N GLN A 152 -0.34 12.57 -8.54
CA GLN A 152 -0.25 14.02 -8.64
C GLN A 152 -1.64 14.64 -8.86
N TRP A 153 -2.45 14.06 -9.75
CA TRP A 153 -3.83 14.51 -9.96
C TRP A 153 -4.65 14.46 -8.66
N CYS A 154 -4.52 13.40 -7.85
CA CYS A 154 -5.21 13.32 -6.55
C CYS A 154 -4.76 14.42 -5.58
N LYS A 155 -3.45 14.72 -5.54
CA LYS A 155 -2.92 15.84 -4.75
C LYS A 155 -3.49 17.17 -5.24
N ASP A 156 -3.59 17.37 -6.55
CA ASP A 156 -4.13 18.59 -7.15
C ASP A 156 -5.64 18.75 -6.89
N GLN A 157 -6.39 17.64 -6.77
CA GLN A 157 -7.79 17.66 -6.30
C GLN A 157 -7.93 17.95 -4.79
N GLY A 158 -6.82 18.06 -4.06
CA GLY A 158 -6.83 18.27 -2.61
C GLY A 158 -7.22 17.02 -1.81
N TYR A 159 -7.12 15.83 -2.42
CA TYR A 159 -7.37 14.57 -1.71
C TYR A 159 -6.26 14.29 -0.71
N GLU A 160 -6.63 13.81 0.47
CA GLU A 160 -5.66 13.25 1.40
C GLU A 160 -5.23 11.89 0.86
N GLN A 161 -3.92 11.62 0.84
CA GLN A 161 -3.38 10.38 0.29
C GLN A 161 -2.61 9.58 1.33
N ALA A 162 -2.67 8.25 1.21
CA ALA A 162 -1.89 7.33 2.01
C ALA A 162 -1.54 6.07 1.21
N LEU A 163 -0.46 5.41 1.58
CA LEU A 163 -0.15 4.06 1.14
C LEU A 163 -0.58 3.06 2.22
N PHE A 164 -1.20 1.96 1.83
CA PHE A 164 -1.38 0.79 2.68
C PHE A 164 -1.05 -0.47 1.88
N THR A 165 0.18 -0.94 2.00
CA THR A 165 0.69 -2.10 1.24
C THR A 165 0.82 -3.35 2.10
N THR A 166 0.74 -4.52 1.46
CA THR A 166 1.11 -5.79 2.08
C THR A 166 2.60 -6.10 1.99
N ALA A 167 3.41 -5.20 1.43
CA ALA A 167 4.85 -5.31 1.43
C ALA A 167 5.46 -4.95 2.78
N ILE A 168 6.69 -5.41 3.03
CA ILE A 168 7.48 -4.95 4.17
C ILE A 168 7.98 -3.52 3.93
N GLN A 169 8.18 -2.77 5.01
CA GLN A 169 8.60 -1.37 4.92
C GLN A 169 9.87 -1.16 4.11
N LEU A 170 10.91 -1.96 4.38
CA LEU A 170 12.21 -1.81 3.71
C LEU A 170 12.10 -1.91 2.19
N TYR A 171 11.26 -2.82 1.68
CA TYR A 171 11.01 -2.98 0.25
C TYR A 171 10.25 -1.79 -0.33
N ALA A 172 9.12 -1.41 0.30
CA ALA A 172 8.26 -0.36 -0.21
C ALA A 172 8.96 1.00 -0.21
N ASP A 173 9.70 1.32 0.86
CA ASP A 173 10.41 2.60 0.97
C ASP A 173 11.52 2.73 -0.09
N ASN A 174 12.25 1.65 -0.40
CA ASN A 174 13.27 1.66 -1.46
C ASN A 174 12.65 1.93 -2.85
N ILE A 175 11.44 1.44 -3.11
CA ILE A 175 10.72 1.70 -4.36
C ILE A 175 10.20 3.15 -4.41
N LEU A 176 9.55 3.60 -3.33
CA LEU A 176 8.96 4.94 -3.25
C LEU A 176 10.01 6.04 -3.32
N ALA A 177 11.20 5.81 -2.76
CA ALA A 177 12.32 6.75 -2.82
C ALA A 177 12.89 6.93 -4.24
N HIS A 178 12.49 6.10 -5.21
CA HIS A 178 12.95 6.24 -6.59
C HIS A 178 12.39 7.55 -7.22
N PRO A 179 13.18 8.27 -8.03
CA PRO A 179 12.78 9.58 -8.60
C PRO A 179 11.49 9.59 -9.42
N THR A 180 11.03 8.44 -9.89
CA THR A 180 9.89 8.29 -10.79
C THR A 180 8.57 8.00 -10.08
N LEU A 181 8.55 7.92 -8.74
CA LEU A 181 7.33 7.63 -7.99
C LEU A 181 7.00 8.69 -6.94
N ASP A 182 7.59 8.65 -5.74
CA ASP A 182 7.34 9.63 -4.67
C ASP A 182 8.62 9.95 -3.87
N PRO A 183 9.68 10.48 -4.52
CA PRO A 183 10.97 10.67 -3.89
C PRO A 183 10.96 11.68 -2.74
N SER A 184 10.05 12.66 -2.76
CA SER A 184 9.89 13.64 -1.68
C SER A 184 9.01 13.15 -0.53
N GLY A 185 8.27 12.05 -0.72
CA GLY A 185 7.26 11.60 0.25
C GLY A 185 6.02 12.49 0.32
N GLU A 186 5.85 13.43 -0.62
CA GLU A 186 4.74 14.38 -0.59
C GLU A 186 3.45 13.81 -1.18
N LEU A 187 3.53 12.81 -2.08
CA LEU A 187 2.35 12.20 -2.68
C LEU A 187 1.74 11.16 -1.75
N LEU A 188 2.57 10.39 -1.03
CA LEU A 188 2.15 9.35 -0.09
C LEU A 188 2.78 9.58 1.30
N PRO A 189 2.35 10.64 2.02
CA PRO A 189 2.99 11.07 3.27
C PRO A 189 2.70 10.14 4.45
N ARG A 190 1.65 9.33 4.38
CA ARG A 190 1.30 8.33 5.40
C ARG A 190 1.38 6.94 4.78
N ARG A 191 2.13 6.04 5.41
CA ARG A 191 2.43 4.72 4.88
C ARG A 191 2.17 3.67 5.95
N LEU A 192 1.37 2.68 5.61
CA LEU A 192 1.13 1.47 6.40
C LEU A 192 1.64 0.27 5.60
N TYR A 193 2.30 -0.64 6.30
CA TYR A 193 2.97 -1.79 5.70
C TYR A 193 2.37 -3.09 6.20
N ARG A 194 2.96 -4.22 5.80
CA ARG A 194 2.53 -5.57 6.25
C ARG A 194 2.34 -5.69 7.75
N GLY A 195 3.23 -5.08 8.54
CA GLY A 195 3.19 -5.13 10.02
C GLY A 195 2.00 -4.37 10.62
N ASP A 196 1.38 -3.47 9.87
CA ASP A 196 0.23 -2.67 10.29
C ASP A 196 -1.11 -3.33 9.94
N MET A 197 -1.10 -4.45 9.23
CA MET A 197 -2.31 -5.20 8.89
C MET A 197 -2.88 -5.93 10.10
N ASP A 198 -4.20 -5.95 10.23
CA ASP A 198 -4.85 -6.74 11.27
C ASP A 198 -4.82 -8.23 10.86
N GLY A 199 -4.05 -9.03 11.62
CA GLY A 199 -3.89 -10.46 11.36
C GLY A 199 -3.24 -10.81 10.02
N TYR A 200 -2.48 -9.90 9.41
CA TYR A 200 -1.88 -10.04 8.07
C TYR A 200 -2.86 -10.23 6.91
N SER A 201 -4.16 -10.11 7.15
CA SER A 201 -5.20 -10.39 6.16
C SER A 201 -6.10 -9.19 5.87
N TYR A 202 -6.02 -8.14 6.68
CA TYR A 202 -6.96 -7.02 6.61
C TYR A 202 -6.27 -5.66 6.70
N LYS A 203 -6.60 -4.78 5.75
CA LYS A 203 -6.17 -3.38 5.70
C LYS A 203 -7.19 -2.49 6.40
N SER A 204 -7.05 -2.34 7.72
CA SER A 204 -7.98 -1.52 8.52
C SER A 204 -7.77 -0.02 8.33
N LEU A 205 -8.68 0.62 7.59
CA LEU A 205 -8.62 2.07 7.33
C LEU A 205 -8.78 2.92 8.59
N ALA A 206 -9.33 2.35 9.67
CA ALA A 206 -9.45 3.02 10.98
C ALA A 206 -8.09 3.44 11.55
N ARG A 207 -6.99 2.81 11.09
CA ARG A 207 -5.60 3.19 11.44
C ARG A 207 -5.18 4.54 10.85
N LEU A 208 -5.80 4.97 9.76
CA LEU A 208 -5.54 6.26 9.09
C LEU A 208 -6.54 7.34 9.48
N ARG A 209 -7.80 6.96 9.71
CA ARG A 209 -8.87 7.91 10.04
C ARG A 209 -9.99 7.23 10.84
N PRO A 210 -10.47 7.81 11.96
CA PRO A 210 -11.59 7.22 12.72
C PRO A 210 -12.93 7.22 11.97
N CYS A 211 -13.19 8.26 11.17
CA CYS A 211 -14.39 8.39 10.36
C CYS A 211 -14.13 7.91 8.93
N LEU A 212 -14.77 6.81 8.53
CA LEU A 212 -14.58 6.19 7.21
C LEU A 212 -15.59 6.63 6.15
N LYS A 213 -16.44 7.62 6.46
CA LYS A 213 -17.43 8.16 5.51
C LYS A 213 -16.79 8.73 4.25
N ARG A 214 -15.57 9.24 4.37
CA ARG A 214 -14.81 9.89 3.29
C ARG A 214 -13.43 9.27 3.16
N ALA A 215 -13.39 7.94 3.05
CA ALA A 215 -12.19 7.18 2.85
C ALA A 215 -12.43 6.09 1.79
N VAL A 216 -11.46 5.84 0.92
CA VAL A 216 -11.48 4.74 -0.05
C VAL A 216 -10.14 4.02 -0.08
N LEU A 217 -10.17 2.71 -0.30
CA LEU A 217 -9.02 1.85 -0.53
C LEU A 217 -9.04 1.40 -1.99
N ILE A 218 -7.96 1.68 -2.71
CA ILE A 218 -7.72 1.24 -4.08
C ILE A 218 -6.70 0.11 -4.03
N ASP A 219 -7.12 -1.08 -4.45
CA ASP A 219 -6.33 -2.30 -4.35
C ASP A 219 -6.73 -3.25 -5.48
N ASN A 220 -5.76 -3.98 -6.04
CA ASN A 220 -6.03 -5.01 -7.04
C ASN A 220 -6.54 -6.31 -6.40
N ALA A 221 -6.13 -6.59 -5.16
CA ALA A 221 -6.46 -7.83 -4.47
C ALA A 221 -7.81 -7.69 -3.75
N ARG A 222 -8.86 -8.21 -4.38
CA ARG A 222 -10.25 -8.22 -3.86
C ARG A 222 -10.39 -8.66 -2.40
N ARG A 223 -9.53 -9.56 -1.90
CA ARG A 223 -9.55 -10.04 -0.51
C ARG A 223 -9.31 -8.94 0.54
N TYR A 224 -8.67 -7.83 0.17
CA TYR A 224 -8.40 -6.71 1.07
C TYR A 224 -9.47 -5.60 1.00
N LEU A 225 -10.36 -5.68 0.01
CA LEU A 225 -11.41 -4.70 -0.21
C LEU A 225 -12.65 -5.03 0.62
N THR A 226 -13.41 -3.98 0.94
CA THR A 226 -14.75 -4.09 1.54
C THR A 226 -15.76 -3.39 0.65
N GLU A 227 -17.03 -3.80 0.70
CA GLU A 227 -18.10 -3.16 -0.08
C GLU A 227 -18.36 -1.70 0.33
N GLU A 228 -17.91 -1.30 1.51
CA GLU A 228 -18.13 0.06 2.03
C GLU A 228 -17.06 1.04 1.57
N ASN A 229 -15.80 0.65 1.45
CA ASN A 229 -14.70 1.57 1.17
C ASN A 229 -13.76 1.11 0.06
N GLY A 230 -13.98 -0.07 -0.54
CA GLY A 230 -13.07 -0.65 -1.52
C GLY A 230 -13.42 -0.30 -2.97
N ILE A 231 -12.40 0.09 -3.74
CA ILE A 231 -12.43 0.22 -5.20
C ILE A 231 -11.38 -0.75 -5.74
N GLY A 232 -11.82 -1.67 -6.59
CA GLY A 232 -10.92 -2.62 -7.23
C GLY A 232 -10.25 -2.03 -8.47
N VAL A 233 -9.03 -2.48 -8.75
CA VAL A 233 -8.37 -2.25 -10.03
C VAL A 233 -7.84 -3.58 -10.59
N PRO A 234 -7.66 -3.72 -11.91
CA PRO A 234 -7.01 -4.88 -12.49
C PRO A 234 -5.56 -4.98 -12.01
N ASP A 235 -5.07 -6.22 -11.86
CA ASP A 235 -3.66 -6.50 -11.63
C ASP A 235 -2.82 -5.85 -12.74
N PHE A 236 -1.93 -4.94 -12.35
CA PHE A 236 -0.96 -4.40 -13.29
C PHE A 236 0.10 -5.44 -13.59
N VAL A 237 0.14 -5.87 -14.85
CA VAL A 237 1.21 -6.72 -15.38
C VAL A 237 1.78 -6.03 -16.62
N PRO A 238 3.11 -5.87 -16.77
CA PRO A 238 3.72 -5.05 -17.83
C PRO A 238 3.27 -5.41 -19.26
N LYS A 239 2.93 -6.67 -19.51
CA LYS A 239 2.43 -7.15 -20.81
C LYS A 239 1.03 -6.62 -21.18
N TRP A 240 0.30 -6.03 -20.23
CA TRP A 240 -1.07 -5.54 -20.39
C TRP A 240 -1.18 -4.01 -20.36
N ALA A 241 -0.06 -3.30 -20.52
CA ALA A 241 0.01 -1.84 -20.51
C ALA A 241 -1.02 -1.06 -21.39
N PRO A 242 -1.52 -1.58 -22.54
CA PRO A 242 -2.37 -0.78 -23.44
C PRO A 242 -3.75 -0.35 -22.89
N SER A 243 -4.36 -1.04 -21.92
CA SER A 243 -5.69 -0.67 -21.36
C SER A 243 -5.63 0.36 -20.22
N ILE A 244 -4.42 0.67 -19.74
CA ILE A 244 -4.22 1.41 -18.48
C ILE A 244 -4.68 2.88 -18.53
N PRO A 245 -4.55 3.62 -19.65
CA PRO A 245 -5.13 4.97 -19.73
C PRO A 245 -6.64 4.99 -19.45
N GLU A 246 -7.37 4.01 -19.98
CA GLU A 246 -8.82 3.89 -19.83
C GLU A 246 -9.20 3.55 -18.36
N GLU A 247 -8.38 2.72 -17.70
CA GLU A 247 -8.52 2.39 -16.27
C GLU A 247 -8.31 3.62 -15.38
N ASN A 248 -7.27 4.41 -15.65
CA ASN A 248 -6.97 5.63 -14.90
C ASN A 248 -8.06 6.68 -15.05
N ASP A 249 -8.60 6.86 -16.26
CA ASP A 249 -9.70 7.81 -16.51
C ASP A 249 -11.00 7.37 -15.84
N ALA A 250 -11.29 6.07 -15.84
CA ALA A 250 -12.43 5.52 -15.10
C ALA A 250 -12.28 5.74 -13.58
N LEU A 251 -11.08 5.53 -13.04
CA LEU A 251 -10.79 5.75 -11.63
C LEU A 251 -10.89 7.24 -11.23
N LYS A 252 -10.33 8.15 -12.03
CA LYS A 252 -10.47 9.61 -11.83
C LYS A 252 -11.93 10.03 -11.84
N SER A 253 -12.71 9.51 -12.79
CA SER A 253 -14.14 9.80 -12.90
C SER A 253 -14.89 9.34 -11.65
N LEU A 254 -14.61 8.13 -11.17
CA LEU A 254 -15.23 7.60 -9.95
C LEU A 254 -14.81 8.39 -8.71
N LEU A 255 -13.53 8.72 -8.55
CA LEU A 255 -13.06 9.51 -7.41
C LEU A 255 -13.69 10.90 -7.37
N THR A 256 -13.88 11.54 -8.53
CA THR A 256 -14.59 12.81 -8.66
C THR A 256 -16.05 12.66 -8.21
N GLU A 257 -16.75 11.62 -8.65
CA GLU A 257 -18.12 11.32 -8.21
C GLU A 257 -18.20 11.12 -6.68
N LEU A 258 -17.27 10.36 -6.11
CA LEU A 258 -17.26 10.05 -4.68
C LEU A 258 -16.88 11.26 -3.82
N ASP A 259 -16.03 12.15 -4.32
CA ASP A 259 -15.68 13.36 -3.58
C ASP A 259 -16.92 14.21 -3.32
N GLU A 260 -17.88 14.30 -4.25
CA GLU A 260 -19.13 15.06 -4.08
C GLU A 260 -20.05 14.55 -2.95
N LEU A 261 -19.79 13.37 -2.39
CA LEU A 261 -20.65 12.72 -1.39
C LEU A 261 -20.16 12.93 0.04
N ASP A 262 -21.06 13.27 0.97
CA ASP A 262 -20.71 13.33 2.41
C ASP A 262 -20.34 11.96 3.00
N ASP A 263 -20.84 10.87 2.40
CA ASP A 263 -20.56 9.48 2.77
C ASP A 263 -20.47 8.61 1.50
N VAL A 264 -19.28 8.10 1.18
CA VAL A 264 -19.01 7.31 -0.03
C VAL A 264 -19.59 5.90 0.04
N ARG A 265 -19.86 5.40 1.25
CA ARG A 265 -20.13 3.97 1.50
C ARG A 265 -21.42 3.46 0.89
N PRO A 266 -22.56 4.20 0.94
CA PRO A 266 -23.78 3.77 0.25
C PRO A 266 -23.58 3.60 -1.25
N ARG A 267 -22.82 4.52 -1.87
CA ARG A 267 -22.57 4.49 -3.32
C ARG A 267 -21.63 3.35 -3.70
N LEU A 268 -20.55 3.15 -2.96
CA LEU A 268 -19.67 2.00 -3.18
C LEU A 268 -20.42 0.67 -3.01
N LYS A 269 -21.25 0.54 -1.98
CA LYS A 269 -22.06 -0.67 -1.77
C LYS A 269 -23.01 -0.97 -2.92
N GLU A 270 -23.57 0.06 -3.57
CA GLU A 270 -24.36 -0.10 -4.79
C GLU A 270 -23.50 -0.61 -5.96
N LEU A 271 -22.34 0.02 -6.21
CA LEU A 271 -21.39 -0.41 -7.24
C LEU A 271 -20.94 -1.86 -7.07
N TRP A 272 -20.72 -2.29 -5.81
CA TRP A 272 -20.39 -3.69 -5.50
C TRP A 272 -21.52 -4.65 -5.86
N LYS A 273 -22.78 -4.30 -5.58
CA LYS A 273 -23.95 -5.11 -5.97
C LYS A 273 -24.12 -5.18 -7.48
N GLU A 274 -23.77 -4.11 -8.20
CA GLU A 274 -23.80 -4.03 -9.66
C GLU A 274 -22.60 -4.74 -10.32
N GLY A 275 -21.60 -5.18 -9.56
CA GLY A 275 -20.35 -5.72 -10.10
C GLY A 275 -19.45 -4.68 -10.77
N ARG A 276 -19.66 -3.38 -10.48
CA ARG A 276 -18.97 -2.22 -11.07
C ARG A 276 -17.96 -1.57 -10.12
N PHE A 277 -17.52 -2.30 -9.09
CA PHE A 277 -16.53 -1.81 -8.13
C PHE A 277 -15.09 -1.87 -8.65
N GLU A 278 -14.84 -2.59 -9.75
CA GLU A 278 -13.52 -2.69 -10.40
C GLU A 278 -13.42 -1.72 -11.58
N CYS A 279 -12.50 -0.76 -11.53
CA CYS A 279 -12.26 0.18 -12.62
C CYS A 279 -11.57 -0.52 -13.80
N GLY A 280 -12.19 -0.52 -14.99
CA GLY A 280 -11.55 -1.01 -16.23
C GLY A 280 -11.72 -2.50 -16.54
N ARG A 281 -12.51 -3.25 -15.76
CA ARG A 281 -13.04 -4.52 -16.25
C ARG A 281 -14.05 -4.22 -17.36
N ARG A 282 -13.67 -4.45 -18.62
CA ARG A 282 -14.65 -4.48 -19.71
C ARG A 282 -15.67 -5.56 -19.34
N GLY A 283 -16.94 -5.20 -19.30
CA GLY A 283 -18.01 -6.19 -19.13
C GLY A 283 -17.83 -7.27 -20.20
N ASP A 284 -17.77 -8.52 -19.75
CA ASP A 284 -17.80 -9.69 -20.62
C ASP A 284 -19.08 -9.72 -21.46
#